data_AF-A0AAP0R8P7-F1
#
_entry.id   AF-A0AAP0R8P7-F1
#
_cell.length_a   1.000
_cell.length_b   1.000
_cell.length_c   1.000
_cell.angle_alpha   90.00
_cell.angle_beta   90.00
_cell.angle_gamma   90.00
#
_symmetry.space_group_name_H-M   'P 1'
#
loop_
_entity.id
_entity.type
_entity.pdbx_description
1 polymer ?
#
loop_
_entity_poly.entity_id
_entity_poly.type
_entity_poly.pdbx_seq_one_letter_code
_entity_poly.pdbx_strand_id
1 'polypeptide(L)'
;MGSIPLTELGRLKAFILNSESLGIWDVLVEVAAALQPAEGSVKRQWVVDAVEICCITNYPSKALQFIGLLSGSCCKYMPLLIVDRFTVLSDLPVTLPSLLLEPNWGVVAESVVSHIFASAERIYDWATHIARGDYLPSLQPIDKSENDMAVFLMRVMHQTCVSLKNYLPLEKQLRLANMVVA
;
A
#
# COMPACT_ATOMS: atom_id res chain seq x y z
N MET A 1 18.60 5.09 -24.57
CA MET A 1 18.24 4.64 -23.21
C MET A 1 17.27 3.48 -23.36
N GLY A 2 17.62 2.29 -22.87
CA GLY A 2 16.74 1.12 -22.97
C GLY A 2 15.78 1.10 -21.79
N SER A 3 14.47 1.08 -22.05
CA SER A 3 13.45 0.85 -21.03
C SER A 3 13.25 -0.65 -20.85
N ILE A 4 13.18 -1.13 -19.61
CA ILE A 4 12.82 -2.52 -19.30
C ILE A 4 11.35 -2.74 -19.71
N PRO A 5 11.02 -3.79 -20.48
CA PRO A 5 9.63 -4.15 -20.79
C PRO A 5 8.79 -4.34 -19.52
N LEU A 6 7.55 -3.85 -19.51
CA LEU A 6 6.65 -3.98 -18.35
C LEU A 6 6.41 -5.43 -17.91
N THR A 7 6.54 -6.39 -18.84
CA THR A 7 6.46 -7.82 -18.57
C THR A 7 7.65 -8.35 -17.77
N GLU A 8 8.86 -7.85 -18.05
CA GLU A 8 10.07 -8.19 -17.29
C GLU A 8 10.08 -7.49 -15.94
N LEU A 9 9.67 -6.22 -15.91
CA LEU A 9 9.50 -5.45 -14.68
C LEU A 9 8.46 -6.10 -13.76
N GLY A 10 7.40 -6.68 -14.34
CA GLY A 10 6.39 -7.42 -13.61
C GLY A 10 6.92 -8.64 -12.86
N ARG A 11 7.99 -9.27 -13.34
CA ARG A 11 8.64 -10.41 -12.66
C ARG A 11 9.45 -9.97 -11.44
N LEU A 12 9.79 -8.69 -11.35
CA LEU A 12 10.61 -8.13 -10.27
C LEU A 12 9.78 -7.52 -9.13
N LYS A 13 8.44 -7.50 -9.22
CA LYS A 13 7.54 -6.87 -8.23
C LYS A 13 7.83 -7.28 -6.80
N ALA A 14 7.84 -8.59 -6.54
CA ALA A 14 8.08 -9.13 -5.21
C ALA A 14 9.49 -8.79 -4.69
N PHE A 15 10.49 -8.77 -5.57
CA PHE A 15 11.85 -8.40 -5.20
C PHE A 15 11.95 -6.91 -4.87
N ILE A 16 11.37 -6.04 -5.70
CA ILE A 16 11.36 -4.59 -5.50
C ILE A 16 10.65 -4.22 -4.19
N LEU A 17 9.47 -4.79 -3.95
CA LEU A 17 8.63 -4.46 -2.79
C LEU A 17 9.03 -5.19 -1.50
N ASN A 18 10.00 -6.11 -1.55
CA ASN A 18 10.52 -6.84 -0.39
C ASN A 18 12.03 -6.68 -0.21
N SER A 19 12.63 -5.61 -0.74
CA SER A 19 14.07 -5.33 -0.62
C SER A 19 14.35 -4.24 0.41
N GLU A 20 15.43 -4.40 1.19
CA GLU A 20 15.95 -3.38 2.13
C GLU A 20 16.63 -2.19 1.41
N SER A 21 17.05 -2.36 0.15
CA SER A 21 18.11 -1.57 -0.50
C SER A 21 17.90 -0.05 -0.52
N LEU A 22 18.99 0.69 -0.23
CA LEU A 22 19.10 2.13 -0.50
C LEU A 22 18.83 2.42 -1.99
N GLY A 23 18.00 3.44 -2.27
CA GLY A 23 17.60 3.80 -3.63
C GLY A 23 16.33 3.09 -4.16
N ILE A 24 15.70 2.22 -3.35
CA ILE A 24 14.45 1.56 -3.78
C ILE A 24 13.33 2.55 -4.10
N TRP A 25 13.29 3.69 -3.39
CA TRP A 25 12.31 4.75 -3.64
C TRP A 25 12.39 5.28 -5.08
N ASP A 26 13.59 5.57 -5.58
CA ASP A 26 13.77 6.10 -6.93
C ASP A 26 13.31 5.08 -7.98
N VAL A 27 13.57 3.79 -7.72
CA VAL A 27 13.04 2.69 -8.54
C VAL A 27 11.50 2.69 -8.52
N LEU A 28 10.86 2.80 -7.35
CA LEU A 28 9.39 2.84 -7.26
C LEU A 28 8.78 4.02 -8.06
N VAL A 29 9.44 5.18 -8.02
CA VAL A 29 9.04 6.36 -8.77
C VAL A 29 9.18 6.13 -10.27
N GLU A 30 10.30 5.58 -10.73
CA GLU A 30 10.52 5.26 -12.15
C GLU A 30 9.52 4.22 -12.66
N VAL A 31 9.23 3.18 -11.86
CA VAL A 31 8.21 2.18 -12.19
C VAL A 31 6.83 2.84 -12.30
N ALA A 32 6.45 3.69 -11.35
CA ALA A 32 5.17 4.39 -11.40
C ALA A 32 5.06 5.33 -12.61
N ALA A 33 6.17 5.99 -12.99
CA ALA A 33 6.25 6.82 -14.19
C ALA A 33 6.11 5.98 -15.48
N ALA A 34 6.80 4.83 -15.56
CA ALA A 34 6.71 3.91 -16.70
C ALA A 34 5.31 3.30 -16.86
N LEU A 35 4.53 3.21 -15.78
CA LEU A 35 3.14 2.74 -15.80
C LEU A 35 2.14 3.82 -16.23
N GLN A 36 2.51 5.11 -16.24
CA GLN A 36 1.60 6.19 -16.64
C GLN A 36 0.98 6.00 -18.03
N PRO A 37 1.75 5.68 -19.10
CA PRO A 37 1.17 5.46 -20.42
C PRO A 37 0.53 4.07 -20.59
N ALA A 38 0.63 3.18 -19.60
CA ALA A 38 0.14 1.80 -19.73
C ALA A 38 -1.39 1.71 -19.75
N GLU A 39 -1.90 0.61 -20.32
CA GLU A 39 -3.33 0.31 -20.33
C GLU A 39 -3.92 0.19 -18.93
N GLY A 40 -5.21 0.52 -18.78
CA GLY A 40 -5.90 0.44 -17.50
C GLY A 40 -5.91 -0.97 -16.88
N SER A 41 -5.94 -2.02 -17.71
CA SER A 41 -5.81 -3.43 -17.28
C SER A 41 -4.48 -3.68 -16.57
N VAL A 42 -3.38 -3.20 -17.17
CA VAL A 42 -2.03 -3.31 -16.61
C VAL A 42 -1.94 -2.54 -15.30
N LYS A 43 -2.38 -1.27 -15.27
CA LYS A 43 -2.38 -0.45 -14.06
C LYS A 43 -3.14 -1.10 -12.90
N ARG A 44 -4.33 -1.64 -13.16
CA ARG A 44 -5.12 -2.38 -12.16
C ARG A 44 -4.37 -3.58 -11.62
N GLN A 45 -3.78 -4.39 -12.49
CA GLN A 45 -3.01 -5.56 -12.06
C GLN A 45 -1.81 -5.15 -11.19
N TRP A 46 -1.15 -4.05 -11.52
CA TRP A 46 -0.06 -3.52 -10.70
C TRP A 46 -0.51 -3.09 -9.30
N VAL A 47 -1.69 -2.49 -9.16
CA VAL A 47 -2.27 -2.15 -7.85
C VAL A 47 -2.64 -3.41 -7.07
N VAL A 48 -3.28 -4.39 -7.72
CA VAL A 48 -3.66 -5.68 -7.11
C VAL A 48 -2.42 -6.41 -6.58
N ASP A 49 -1.39 -6.57 -7.42
CA ASP A 49 -0.16 -7.25 -7.01
C ASP A 49 0.55 -6.51 -5.87
N ALA A 50 0.54 -5.17 -5.88
CA ALA A 50 1.16 -4.37 -4.82
C ALA A 50 0.44 -4.55 -3.46
N VAL A 51 -0.89 -4.60 -3.45
CA VAL A 51 -1.66 -4.81 -2.20
C VAL A 51 -1.56 -6.25 -1.70
N GLU A 52 -1.47 -7.23 -2.61
CA GLU A 52 -1.20 -8.63 -2.25
C GLU A 52 0.19 -8.78 -1.62
N ILE A 53 1.22 -8.17 -2.22
CA ILE A 53 2.57 -8.19 -1.66
C ILE A 53 2.62 -7.46 -0.31
N CYS A 54 1.87 -6.36 -0.15
CA CYS A 54 1.76 -5.64 1.13
C CYS A 54 1.31 -6.55 2.29
N CYS A 55 0.45 -7.52 2.01
CA CYS A 55 -0.02 -8.47 3.03
C CYS A 55 1.08 -9.37 3.58
N ILE A 56 2.18 -9.60 2.83
CA ILE A 56 3.19 -10.62 3.18
C ILE A 56 4.63 -10.08 3.26
N THR A 57 4.93 -8.91 2.70
CA THR A 57 6.27 -8.31 2.68
C THR A 57 6.79 -8.03 4.10
N ASN A 58 8.10 -8.11 4.30
CA ASN A 58 8.72 -7.69 5.56
C ASN A 58 8.85 -6.16 5.64
N TYR A 59 8.60 -5.44 4.54
CA TYR A 59 8.76 -3.98 4.41
C TYR A 59 7.44 -3.30 3.99
N PRO A 60 6.41 -3.30 4.86
CA PRO A 60 5.10 -2.75 4.53
C PRO A 60 5.15 -1.26 4.13
N SER A 61 6.07 -0.45 4.69
CA SER A 61 6.21 0.96 4.28
C SER A 61 6.46 1.10 2.78
N LYS A 62 7.27 0.23 2.18
CA LYS A 62 7.67 0.28 0.76
C LYS A 62 6.53 -0.14 -0.16
N ALA A 63 5.82 -1.20 0.22
CA ALA A 63 4.62 -1.62 -0.49
C ALA A 63 3.55 -0.52 -0.46
N LEU A 64 3.29 0.06 0.71
CA LEU A 64 2.32 1.14 0.85
C LEU A 64 2.72 2.42 0.12
N GLN A 65 4.01 2.76 0.11
CA GLN A 65 4.57 3.86 -0.67
C GLN A 65 4.28 3.69 -2.16
N PHE A 66 4.50 2.48 -2.69
CA PHE A 66 4.22 2.18 -4.09
C PHE A 66 2.72 2.20 -4.40
N ILE A 67 1.88 1.65 -3.51
CA ILE A 67 0.42 1.75 -3.63
C ILE A 67 -0.01 3.22 -3.64
N GLY A 68 0.58 4.07 -2.79
CA GLY A 68 0.34 5.52 -2.76
C GLY A 68 0.72 6.20 -4.09
N LEU A 69 1.89 5.87 -4.66
CA LEU A 69 2.32 6.36 -5.97
C LEU A 69 1.35 5.96 -7.08
N LEU A 70 0.95 4.68 -7.14
CA LEU A 70 0.00 4.19 -8.14
C LEU A 70 -1.38 4.83 -7.97
N SER A 71 -1.87 4.92 -6.73
CA SER A 71 -3.17 5.50 -6.40
C SER A 71 -3.23 6.97 -6.75
N GLY A 72 -2.23 7.73 -6.31
CA GLY A 72 -2.11 9.14 -6.63
C GLY A 72 -2.09 9.35 -8.14
N SER A 73 -1.20 8.64 -8.84
CA SER A 73 -0.94 8.91 -10.26
C SER A 73 -2.07 8.43 -11.18
N CYS A 74 -2.95 7.56 -10.70
CA CYS A 74 -4.08 7.05 -11.47
C CYS A 74 -5.43 7.65 -11.04
N CYS A 75 -5.47 8.55 -10.06
CA CYS A 75 -6.69 9.21 -9.60
C CYS A 75 -6.77 10.67 -10.09
N LYS A 76 -7.92 11.33 -9.85
CA LYS A 76 -8.17 12.73 -10.22
C LYS A 76 -7.16 13.77 -9.66
N TYR A 77 -6.35 13.41 -8.66
CA TYR A 77 -5.34 14.30 -8.07
C TYR A 77 -3.96 14.21 -8.72
N MET A 78 -3.82 13.43 -9.81
CA MET A 78 -2.56 13.24 -10.55
C MET A 78 -1.72 14.53 -10.78
N PRO A 79 -2.29 15.69 -11.17
CA PRO A 79 -1.49 16.90 -11.42
C PRO A 79 -0.80 17.51 -10.18
N LEU A 80 -1.15 17.07 -8.97
CA LEU A 80 -0.73 17.68 -7.70
C LEU A 80 0.24 16.80 -6.89
N LEU A 81 0.60 15.61 -7.38
CA LEU A 81 1.37 14.67 -6.57
C LEU A 81 2.80 15.14 -6.33
N ILE A 82 3.12 15.23 -5.04
CA ILE A 82 4.47 15.40 -4.54
C ILE A 82 5.09 14.00 -4.44
N VAL A 83 6.23 13.81 -5.11
CA VAL A 83 7.02 12.55 -5.10
C VAL A 83 7.87 12.48 -3.82
N ASP A 84 7.23 12.68 -2.67
CA ASP A 84 7.83 12.50 -1.36
C ASP A 84 7.27 11.25 -0.69
N ARG A 85 8.16 10.44 -0.11
CA ARG A 85 7.85 9.11 0.43
C ARG A 85 6.87 9.11 1.61
N PHE A 86 6.83 10.18 2.39
CA PHE A 86 5.91 10.29 3.53
C PHE A 86 4.58 10.92 3.11
N THR A 87 4.64 11.85 2.17
CA THR A 87 3.47 12.51 1.60
C THR A 87 2.59 11.51 0.87
N VAL A 88 3.17 10.62 0.04
CA VAL A 88 2.39 9.57 -0.64
C VAL A 88 1.67 8.62 0.32
N LEU A 89 2.24 8.37 1.51
CA LEU A 89 1.60 7.57 2.55
C LEU A 89 0.49 8.37 3.25
N SER A 90 0.76 9.63 3.58
CA SER A 90 -0.20 10.52 4.24
C SER A 90 -1.43 10.81 3.37
N ASP A 91 -1.25 10.84 2.05
CA ASP A 91 -2.31 11.06 1.07
C ASP A 91 -3.06 9.77 0.68
N LEU A 92 -2.56 8.59 1.07
CA LEU A 92 -3.17 7.30 0.74
C LEU A 92 -4.65 7.20 1.15
N PRO A 93 -5.10 7.69 2.32
CA PRO A 93 -6.51 7.70 2.72
C PRO A 93 -7.42 8.53 1.82
N VAL A 94 -6.86 9.34 0.92
CA VAL A 94 -7.59 10.18 -0.04
C VAL A 94 -7.41 9.66 -1.46
N THR A 95 -6.18 9.34 -1.85
CA THR A 95 -5.82 8.94 -3.22
C THR A 95 -6.35 7.56 -3.57
N LEU A 96 -6.23 6.57 -2.69
CA LEU A 96 -6.71 5.22 -2.97
C LEU A 96 -8.25 5.14 -3.08
N PRO A 97 -9.05 5.70 -2.16
CA PRO A 97 -10.50 5.76 -2.36
C PRO A 97 -10.88 6.52 -3.64
N SER A 98 -10.20 7.63 -3.93
CA SER A 98 -10.48 8.40 -5.15
C SER A 98 -10.19 7.59 -6.41
N LEU A 99 -9.12 6.78 -6.41
CA LEU A 99 -8.82 5.84 -7.49
C LEU A 99 -9.94 4.80 -7.65
N LEU A 100 -10.37 4.17 -6.56
CA LEU A 100 -11.34 3.07 -6.59
C LEU A 100 -12.77 3.54 -6.96
N LEU A 101 -13.07 4.82 -6.79
CA LEU A 101 -14.33 5.44 -7.22
C LEU A 101 -14.37 5.71 -8.73
N GLU A 102 -13.24 5.70 -9.43
CA GLU A 102 -13.22 5.88 -10.88
C GLU A 102 -13.89 4.69 -11.59
N PRO A 103 -14.73 4.91 -12.63
CA PRO A 103 -15.56 3.85 -13.24
C PRO A 103 -14.79 2.59 -13.68
N ASN A 104 -13.54 2.77 -14.10
CA ASN A 104 -12.69 1.70 -14.61
C ASN A 104 -12.05 0.83 -13.51
N TRP A 105 -12.23 1.16 -12.24
CA TRP A 105 -11.58 0.50 -11.10
C TRP A 105 -12.52 -0.38 -10.27
N GLY A 106 -13.83 -0.28 -10.49
CA GLY A 106 -14.83 -1.07 -9.75
C GLY A 106 -14.60 -2.59 -9.80
N VAL A 107 -14.06 -3.11 -10.90
CA VAL A 107 -13.78 -4.55 -11.09
C VAL A 107 -12.71 -5.12 -10.14
N VAL A 108 -11.84 -4.28 -9.58
CA VAL A 108 -10.79 -4.70 -8.61
C VAL A 108 -11.02 -4.12 -7.21
N ALA A 109 -11.98 -3.21 -7.04
CA ALA A 109 -12.14 -2.43 -5.80
C ALA A 109 -12.34 -3.32 -4.56
N GLU A 110 -13.23 -4.29 -4.61
CA GLU A 110 -13.48 -5.19 -3.47
C GLU A 110 -12.24 -6.02 -3.10
N SER A 111 -11.54 -6.56 -4.10
CA SER A 111 -10.29 -7.30 -3.87
C SER A 111 -9.22 -6.42 -3.24
N VAL A 112 -9.03 -5.21 -3.78
CA VAL A 112 -8.04 -4.25 -3.27
C VAL A 112 -8.35 -3.87 -1.83
N VAL A 113 -9.61 -3.52 -1.53
CA VAL A 113 -10.02 -3.15 -0.17
C VAL A 113 -9.84 -4.31 0.80
N SER A 114 -10.14 -5.54 0.39
CA SER A 114 -9.96 -6.72 1.24
C SER A 114 -8.49 -6.94 1.62
N HIS A 115 -7.56 -6.79 0.67
CA HIS A 115 -6.12 -6.91 0.94
C HIS A 115 -5.56 -5.74 1.75
N ILE A 116 -6.02 -4.52 1.50
CA ILE A 116 -5.67 -3.34 2.32
C ILE A 116 -6.11 -3.55 3.77
N PHE A 117 -7.32 -4.07 4.00
CA PHE A 117 -7.79 -4.36 5.34
C PHE A 117 -6.96 -5.46 6.02
N ALA A 118 -6.66 -6.55 5.32
CA ALA A 118 -5.79 -7.61 5.86
C ALA A 118 -4.38 -7.09 6.22
N SER A 119 -3.82 -6.21 5.37
CA SER A 119 -2.56 -5.53 5.65
C SER A 119 -2.67 -4.59 6.86
N ALA A 120 -3.81 -3.92 7.03
CA ALA A 120 -4.07 -3.05 8.19
C ALA A 120 -4.12 -3.85 9.50
N GLU A 121 -4.81 -5.01 9.52
CA GLU A 121 -4.84 -5.92 10.66
C GLU A 121 -3.42 -6.35 11.04
N ARG A 122 -2.62 -6.79 10.05
CA ARG A 122 -1.22 -7.19 10.26
C ARG A 122 -0.35 -6.06 10.83
N ILE A 123 -0.46 -4.85 10.29
CA ILE A 123 0.31 -3.68 10.76
C ILE A 123 -0.13 -3.25 12.16
N TYR A 124 -1.44 -3.31 12.45
CA TYR A 124 -1.98 -3.00 13.76
C TYR A 124 -1.47 -3.98 14.83
N ASP A 125 -1.54 -5.29 14.56
CA ASP A 125 -1.03 -6.32 15.47
C ASP A 125 0.47 -6.12 15.72
N TRP A 126 1.26 -5.91 14.66
CA TRP A 126 2.68 -5.62 14.79
C TRP A 126 2.98 -4.35 15.60
N ALA A 127 2.31 -3.23 15.31
CA ALA A 127 2.53 -1.97 16.02
C ALA A 127 2.16 -2.07 17.52
N THR A 128 1.08 -2.79 17.84
CA THR A 128 0.69 -3.03 19.24
C THR A 128 1.66 -3.94 19.98
N HIS A 129 2.24 -4.95 19.31
CA HIS A 129 3.31 -5.77 19.88
C HIS A 129 4.59 -4.98 20.15
N ILE A 130 5.00 -4.09 19.23
CA ILE A 130 6.13 -3.17 19.47
C ILE A 130 5.87 -2.31 20.70
N ALA A 131 4.69 -1.70 20.79
CA ALA A 131 4.34 -0.81 21.89
C ALA A 131 4.35 -1.52 23.27
N ARG A 132 4.06 -2.82 23.30
CA ARG A 132 4.08 -3.65 24.52
C ARG A 132 5.47 -4.21 24.87
N GLY A 133 6.41 -4.21 23.93
CA GLY A 133 7.72 -4.83 24.11
C GLY A 133 7.73 -6.36 23.96
N ASP A 134 6.61 -6.97 23.57
CA ASP A 134 6.40 -8.43 23.51
C ASP A 134 6.56 -9.00 22.09
N TYR A 135 7.36 -8.36 21.22
CA TYR A 135 7.45 -8.76 19.82
C TYR A 135 8.11 -10.13 19.64
N LEU A 136 7.29 -11.15 19.39
CA LEU A 136 7.69 -12.51 19.02
C LEU A 136 7.67 -12.65 17.48
N PRO A 137 8.82 -12.83 16.81
CA PRO A 137 8.93 -12.80 15.34
C PRO A 137 8.25 -13.95 14.58
N SER A 138 7.50 -14.83 15.23
CA SER A 138 7.34 -16.22 14.79
C SER A 138 6.26 -16.49 13.74
N LEU A 139 5.44 -15.52 13.33
CA LEU A 139 4.33 -15.81 12.40
C LEU A 139 4.31 -14.98 11.10
N GLN A 140 4.70 -13.69 11.09
CA GLN A 140 4.94 -12.90 9.87
C GLN A 140 5.85 -11.69 10.15
N PRO A 141 7.19 -11.84 10.09
CA PRO A 141 8.08 -10.82 10.60
C PRO A 141 8.05 -9.58 9.70
N ILE A 142 7.50 -8.48 10.21
CA ILE A 142 7.87 -7.16 9.72
C ILE A 142 9.29 -6.90 10.21
N ASP A 143 10.15 -6.42 9.31
CA ASP A 143 11.56 -6.21 9.60
C ASP A 143 11.75 -5.11 10.66
N LYS A 144 12.80 -5.21 11.48
CA LYS A 144 13.04 -4.26 12.58
C LYS A 144 13.31 -2.84 12.08
N SER A 145 13.81 -2.69 10.85
CA SER A 145 14.00 -1.37 10.20
C SER A 145 12.70 -0.58 10.05
N GLU A 146 11.54 -1.23 10.11
CA GLU A 146 10.23 -0.59 10.00
C GLU A 146 9.72 -0.08 11.35
N ASN A 147 10.33 -0.45 12.48
CA ASN A 147 9.80 -0.15 13.82
C ASN A 147 9.52 1.34 14.06
N ASP A 148 10.40 2.22 13.55
CA ASP A 148 10.24 3.67 13.68
C ASP A 148 9.00 4.20 12.95
N MET A 149 8.52 3.46 11.94
CA MET A 149 7.34 3.78 11.15
C MET A 149 6.04 3.17 11.70
N ALA A 150 6.11 2.34 12.73
CA ALA A 150 4.98 1.50 13.15
C ALA A 150 3.70 2.30 13.45
N VAL A 151 3.80 3.32 14.30
CA VAL A 151 2.66 4.17 14.67
C VAL A 151 2.13 4.94 13.46
N PHE A 152 3.01 5.42 12.59
CA PHE A 152 2.63 6.18 11.40
C PHE A 152 1.88 5.29 10.39
N LEU A 153 2.40 4.10 10.08
CA LEU A 153 1.76 3.16 9.17
C LEU A 153 0.41 2.67 9.71
N MET A 154 0.32 2.39 11.02
CA MET A 154 -0.94 2.02 11.67
C MET A 154 -2.00 3.10 11.48
N ARG A 155 -1.65 4.37 11.74
CA ARG A 155 -2.57 5.52 11.57
C ARG A 155 -3.04 5.67 10.12
N VAL A 156 -2.09 5.65 9.17
CA VAL A 156 -2.38 5.76 7.73
C VAL A 156 -3.30 4.63 7.26
N MET A 157 -3.00 3.40 7.64
CA MET A 157 -3.79 2.24 7.25
C MET A 157 -5.19 2.25 7.84
N HIS A 158 -5.32 2.62 9.12
CA HIS A 158 -6.62 2.78 9.75
C HIS A 158 -7.46 3.85 9.02
N GLN A 159 -6.89 5.05 8.80
CA GLN A 159 -7.59 6.12 8.07
C GLN A 159 -7.99 5.69 6.66
N THR A 160 -7.11 4.98 5.95
CA THR A 160 -7.37 4.44 4.62
C THR A 160 -8.55 3.46 4.65
N CYS A 161 -8.57 2.53 5.61
CA CYS A 161 -9.68 1.60 5.79
C CYS A 161 -11.00 2.31 6.16
N VAL A 162 -10.94 3.38 6.97
CA VAL A 162 -12.12 4.20 7.32
C VAL A 162 -12.70 4.87 6.07
N SER A 163 -11.86 5.42 5.20
CA SER A 163 -12.29 6.00 3.92
C SER A 163 -12.89 4.95 2.97
N LEU A 164 -12.46 3.70 3.09
CA LEU A 164 -12.92 2.56 2.27
C LEU A 164 -14.05 1.75 2.91
N LYS A 165 -14.58 2.17 4.07
CA LYS A 165 -15.51 1.36 4.89
C LYS A 165 -16.74 0.85 4.14
N ASN A 166 -17.20 1.59 3.13
CA ASN A 166 -18.40 1.23 2.35
C ASN A 166 -18.20 -0.04 1.50
N TYR A 167 -16.95 -0.43 1.23
CA TYR A 167 -16.60 -1.67 0.54
C TYR A 167 -16.39 -2.85 1.52
N LEU A 168 -16.37 -2.59 2.83
CA LEU A 168 -16.12 -3.62 3.84
C LEU A 168 -17.45 -4.22 4.35
N PRO A 169 -17.53 -5.55 4.53
CA PRO A 169 -18.60 -6.18 5.28
C PRO A 169 -18.71 -5.62 6.70
N LEU A 170 -19.91 -5.65 7.28
CA LEU A 170 -20.20 -5.11 8.61
C LEU A 170 -19.24 -5.64 9.69
N GLU A 171 -18.91 -6.93 9.66
CA GLU A 171 -17.95 -7.53 10.60
C GLU A 171 -16.59 -6.83 10.57
N LYS A 172 -16.05 -6.56 9.37
CA LYS A 172 -14.77 -5.86 9.21
C LYS A 172 -14.87 -4.39 9.64
N GLN A 173 -16.02 -3.74 9.43
CA GLN A 173 -16.25 -2.38 9.91
C GLN A 173 -16.24 -2.30 11.45
N LEU A 174 -16.84 -3.28 12.13
CA LEU A 174 -16.83 -3.36 13.59
C LEU A 174 -15.42 -3.59 14.13
N ARG A 175 -14.63 -4.46 13.50
CA ARG A 175 -13.22 -4.66 13.84
C ARG A 175 -12.42 -3.38 13.67
N LEU A 176 -12.59 -2.68 12.55
CA LEU A 176 -11.94 -1.40 12.29
C LEU A 176 -12.25 -0.38 13.39
N ALA A 177 -13.52 -0.24 13.78
CA ALA A 177 -13.94 0.69 14.83
C ALA A 177 -13.35 0.38 16.21
N ASN A 178 -12.96 -0.87 16.46
CA ASN A 178 -12.36 -1.31 17.72
C ASN A 178 -10.82 -1.19 17.74
N MET A 179 -10.17 -0.85 16.62
CA MET A 179 -8.73 -0.62 16.58
C MET A 179 -8.40 0.67 17.33
N VAL A 180 -7.54 0.57 18.36
CA VAL A 180 -7.12 1.72 19.16
C VAL A 180 -5.95 2.41 18.47
N VAL A 181 -6.21 3.55 17.85
CA VAL A 181 -5.18 4.36 17.18
C VAL A 181 -4.78 5.50 18.11
N ALA A 182 -3.66 5.33 18.82
CA ALA A 182 -3.05 6.38 19.64
C ALA A 182 -2.33 7.41 18.79
#